data_AF-A0A428U9R3-F1
#
_entry.id   AF-A0A428U9R3-F1
#
_cell.length_a   1.000
_cell.length_b   1.000
_cell.length_c   1.000
_cell.angle_alpha   90.00
_cell.angle_beta   90.00
_cell.angle_gamma   90.00
#
_symmetry.space_group_name_H-M   'P 1'
#
loop_
_entity.id
_entity.type
_entity.pdbx_description
1 polymer ?
#
loop_
_entity_poly.entity_id
_entity_poly.type
_entity_poly.pdbx_seq_one_letter_code
_entity_poly.pdbx_strand_id
1 'polypeptide(L)'
;MESPFPPSSSSPGDGRIVVGLLPAGGSGLQAMTYQYPLKLISPAPSPNQPSILVFLLSYGGGLVAGDSVNLTIHVRQNAKLSIATQGHTKVFKSPSADVITRQNLNVNIEDDAAMCLLPDPVQPFEDSVYAQTQIFRLKKPGLALSSGLGDSRPCSPRGKLEFSQMVWAQ
;
A
#
# COMPACT_ATOMS: atom_id res chain seq x y z
N MET A 1 30.46 -18.06 -7.37
CA MET A 1 29.89 -18.81 -6.23
C MET A 1 28.39 -18.78 -6.41
N GLU A 2 27.78 -19.91 -6.76
CA GLU A 2 26.32 -20.03 -6.80
C GLU A 2 25.80 -20.18 -5.36
N SER A 3 24.76 -19.43 -5.02
CA SER A 3 24.12 -19.51 -3.71
C SER A 3 23.50 -20.91 -3.54
N PRO A 4 23.68 -21.57 -2.38
CA PRO A 4 23.02 -22.85 -2.09
C PRO A 4 21.51 -22.70 -1.86
N PHE A 5 20.98 -21.47 -1.89
CA PHE A 5 19.57 -21.17 -1.71
C PHE A 5 18.88 -20.92 -3.05
N PRO A 6 17.61 -21.36 -3.19
CA PRO A 6 16.81 -21.03 -4.36
C PRO A 6 16.80 -19.51 -4.59
N PRO A 7 16.86 -19.04 -5.85
CA PRO A 7 16.76 -17.63 -6.15
C PRO A 7 15.46 -17.07 -5.56
N SER A 8 15.58 -15.99 -4.78
CA SER A 8 14.43 -15.33 -4.17
C SER A 8 13.53 -14.76 -5.28
N SER A 9 12.29 -15.22 -5.35
CA SER A 9 11.31 -14.78 -6.36
C SER A 9 10.69 -13.42 -6.05
N SER A 10 11.09 -12.77 -4.96
CA SER A 10 10.56 -11.48 -4.50
C SER A 10 11.60 -10.39 -4.66
N SER A 11 11.26 -9.30 -5.36
CA SER A 11 12.09 -8.12 -5.43
C SER A 11 11.92 -7.22 -4.19
N PRO A 12 12.94 -6.42 -3.82
CA PRO A 12 12.79 -5.41 -2.77
C PRO A 12 11.59 -4.49 -3.05
N GLY A 13 10.82 -4.22 -2.00
CA GLY A 13 9.66 -3.33 -2.01
C GLY A 13 8.39 -3.94 -2.59
N ASP A 14 8.46 -5.16 -3.13
CA ASP A 14 7.29 -5.87 -3.60
C ASP A 14 6.49 -6.41 -2.40
N GLY A 15 5.17 -6.29 -2.52
CA GLY A 15 4.21 -6.85 -1.59
C GLY A 15 3.01 -7.42 -2.31
N ARG A 16 2.43 -8.46 -1.71
CA ARG A 16 1.20 -9.10 -2.19
C ARG A 16 0.27 -9.41 -1.04
N ILE A 17 -0.97 -8.96 -1.17
CA ILE A 17 -2.07 -9.33 -0.27
C ILE A 17 -3.15 -10.02 -1.10
N VAL A 18 -3.62 -11.17 -0.63
CA VAL A 18 -4.81 -11.84 -1.17
C VAL A 18 -5.76 -12.09 -0.03
N VAL A 19 -6.97 -11.53 -0.13
CA VAL A 19 -8.06 -11.72 0.83
C VAL A 19 -9.17 -12.50 0.15
N GLY A 20 -9.72 -13.49 0.84
CA GLY A 20 -10.88 -14.24 0.38
C GLY A 20 -11.77 -14.69 1.53
N LEU A 21 -12.91 -15.30 1.22
CA LEU A 21 -13.77 -15.89 2.24
C LEU A 21 -13.13 -17.13 2.87
N LEU A 22 -13.29 -17.27 4.18
CA LEU A 22 -12.93 -18.48 4.92
C LEU A 22 -14.07 -19.51 4.88
N PRO A 23 -13.78 -20.82 5.04
CA PRO A 23 -14.81 -21.85 5.07
C PRO A 23 -15.85 -21.68 6.16
N ALA A 24 -15.47 -21.09 7.31
CA ALA A 24 -16.36 -20.79 8.43
C ALA A 24 -17.19 -19.51 8.24
N GLY A 25 -17.09 -18.86 7.07
CA GLY A 25 -17.62 -17.51 6.83
C GLY A 25 -16.63 -16.42 7.24
N GLY A 26 -16.90 -15.19 6.78
CA GLY A 26 -16.05 -14.03 7.03
C GLY A 26 -14.81 -13.94 6.12
N SER A 27 -14.16 -12.79 6.16
CA SER A 27 -12.97 -12.50 5.33
C SER A 27 -11.71 -13.01 6.01
N GLY A 28 -10.74 -13.51 5.24
CA GLY A 28 -9.46 -14.02 5.72
C GLY A 28 -8.29 -13.77 4.77
N LEU A 29 -7.08 -13.69 5.34
CA LEU A 29 -5.84 -13.59 4.57
C LEU A 29 -5.47 -14.95 3.99
N GLN A 30 -5.44 -15.04 2.66
CA GLN A 30 -4.98 -16.23 1.93
C GLN A 30 -3.49 -16.13 1.59
N ALA A 31 -3.00 -14.91 1.35
CA ALA A 31 -1.58 -14.64 1.17
C ALA A 31 -1.24 -13.24 1.67
N MET A 32 -0.10 -13.12 2.34
CA MET A 32 0.50 -11.85 2.72
C MET A 32 2.01 -11.99 2.64
N THR A 33 2.63 -11.42 1.61
CA THR A 33 4.08 -11.42 1.41
C THR A 33 4.56 -9.99 1.21
N TYR A 34 5.78 -9.70 1.66
CA TYR A 34 6.40 -8.39 1.48
C TYR A 34 7.90 -8.50 1.60
N GLN A 35 8.61 -7.53 1.04
CA GLN A 35 10.03 -7.31 1.22
C GLN A 35 10.33 -5.85 1.55
N TYR A 36 11.43 -5.62 2.26
CA TYR A 36 11.96 -4.26 2.49
C TYR A 36 12.01 -3.48 1.17
N PRO A 37 11.60 -2.19 1.13
CA PRO A 37 11.24 -1.31 2.25
C PRO A 37 9.80 -1.41 2.78
N LEU A 38 8.95 -2.27 2.20
CA LEU A 38 7.57 -2.46 2.63
C LEU A 38 7.48 -3.44 3.82
N LYS A 39 6.66 -3.11 4.80
CA LYS A 39 6.28 -4.02 5.90
C LYS A 39 4.76 -4.08 6.03
N LEU A 40 4.24 -5.30 6.18
CA LEU A 40 2.82 -5.55 6.39
C LEU A 40 2.60 -6.27 7.72
N ILE A 41 1.61 -5.81 8.49
CA ILE A 41 1.20 -6.45 9.75
C ILE A 41 -0.31 -6.63 9.73
N SER A 42 -0.77 -7.84 10.07
CA SER A 42 -2.19 -8.11 10.30
C SER A 42 -2.37 -8.55 11.76
N PRO A 43 -3.20 -7.88 12.56
CA PRO A 43 -3.64 -8.44 13.84
C PRO A 43 -4.42 -9.73 13.62
N ALA A 44 -4.54 -10.54 14.66
CA ALA A 44 -5.38 -11.73 14.63
C ALA A 44 -6.85 -11.32 14.37
N PRO A 45 -7.55 -11.99 13.44
CA PRO A 45 -8.94 -11.68 13.15
C PRO A 45 -9.82 -11.96 14.37
N SER A 46 -10.75 -11.05 14.68
CA SER A 46 -11.76 -11.28 15.72
C SER A 46 -13.02 -11.93 15.13
N PRO A 47 -13.77 -12.75 15.90
CA PRO A 47 -14.93 -13.50 15.38
C PRO A 47 -16.03 -12.62 14.75
N ASN A 48 -16.17 -11.38 15.21
CA ASN A 48 -17.17 -10.42 14.73
C ASN A 48 -16.57 -9.38 13.76
N GLN A 49 -15.36 -9.58 13.25
CA GLN A 49 -14.74 -8.63 12.34
C GLN A 49 -15.29 -8.79 10.92
N PRO A 50 -15.99 -7.79 10.35
CA PRO A 50 -16.54 -7.91 9.01
C PRO A 50 -15.46 -7.84 7.92
N SER A 51 -14.30 -7.26 8.22
CA SER A 51 -13.22 -6.95 7.29
C SER A 51 -11.86 -7.25 7.92
N ILE A 52 -10.93 -7.83 7.17
CA ILE A 52 -9.55 -8.02 7.63
C ILE A 52 -8.87 -6.65 7.72
N LEU A 53 -8.09 -6.41 8.78
CA LEU A 53 -7.28 -5.21 8.92
C LEU A 53 -5.82 -5.54 8.60
N VAL A 54 -5.20 -4.80 7.69
CA VAL A 54 -3.76 -4.87 7.44
C VAL A 54 -3.16 -3.47 7.58
N PHE A 55 -2.08 -3.38 8.36
CA PHE A 55 -1.28 -2.18 8.51
C PHE A 55 -0.16 -2.15 7.47
N LEU A 56 -0.12 -1.09 6.67
CA LEU A 56 0.93 -0.77 5.71
C LEU A 56 1.99 0.12 6.37
N LEU A 57 3.23 -0.33 6.35
CA LEU A 57 4.34 0.27 7.10
C LEU A 57 5.58 0.37 6.21
N SER A 58 6.46 1.30 6.55
CA SER A 58 7.84 1.35 6.05
C SER A 58 8.82 0.97 7.16
N TYR A 59 9.93 0.34 6.79
CA TYR A 59 11.05 0.14 7.72
C TYR A 59 11.74 1.47 8.01
N GLY A 60 12.36 1.62 9.19
CA GLY A 60 13.20 2.79 9.50
C GLY A 60 12.44 4.11 9.67
N GLY A 61 11.11 4.09 9.75
CA GLY A 61 10.28 5.28 10.00
C GLY A 61 9.99 6.15 8.78
N GLY A 62 10.32 5.68 7.58
CA GLY A 62 10.08 6.38 6.32
C GLY A 62 10.76 5.72 5.12
N LEU A 63 10.51 6.26 3.93
CA LEU A 63 11.15 5.87 2.69
C LEU A 63 12.37 6.75 2.43
N VAL A 64 13.47 6.14 2.00
CA VAL A 64 14.69 6.84 1.60
C VAL A 64 14.80 6.97 0.09
N ALA A 65 15.77 7.76 -0.38
CA ALA A 65 15.97 8.05 -1.78
C ALA A 65 16.15 6.77 -2.61
N GLY A 66 15.31 6.60 -3.63
CA GLY A 66 15.35 5.45 -4.54
C GLY A 66 14.57 4.22 -4.05
N ASP A 67 14.00 4.25 -2.85
CA ASP A 67 13.06 3.21 -2.42
C ASP A 67 11.88 3.11 -3.38
N SER A 68 11.50 1.90 -3.75
CA SER A 68 10.35 1.64 -4.60
C SER A 68 9.47 0.59 -3.96
N VAL A 69 8.27 0.98 -3.52
CA VAL A 69 7.26 0.07 -2.98
C VAL A 69 6.25 -0.28 -4.07
N ASN A 70 6.04 -1.57 -4.32
CA ASN A 70 5.01 -2.06 -5.23
C ASN A 70 4.09 -3.05 -4.49
N LEU A 71 2.92 -2.60 -4.05
CA LEU A 71 1.95 -3.43 -3.37
C LEU A 71 0.82 -3.82 -4.33
N THR A 72 0.63 -5.13 -4.50
CA THR A 72 -0.53 -5.67 -5.21
C THR A 72 -1.52 -6.29 -4.23
N ILE A 73 -2.79 -5.91 -4.34
CA ILE A 73 -3.87 -6.38 -3.48
C ILE A 73 -4.95 -7.03 -4.35
N HIS A 74 -5.36 -8.24 -3.98
CA HIS A 74 -6.51 -8.92 -4.58
C HIS A 74 -7.54 -9.19 -3.49
N VAL A 75 -8.71 -8.57 -3.61
CA VAL A 75 -9.86 -8.84 -2.75
C VAL A 75 -10.83 -9.69 -3.54
N ARG A 76 -10.89 -10.98 -3.20
CA ARG A 76 -11.75 -11.96 -3.87
C ARG A 76 -13.22 -11.73 -3.54
N GLN A 77 -14.08 -12.39 -4.32
CA GLN A 77 -15.52 -12.29 -4.20
C GLN A 77 -16.02 -12.35 -2.74
N ASN A 78 -16.94 -11.46 -2.37
CA ASN A 78 -17.54 -11.33 -1.02
C ASN A 78 -16.56 -11.01 0.13
N ALA A 79 -15.27 -10.85 -0.13
CA ALA A 79 -14.29 -10.55 0.92
C ALA A 79 -14.19 -9.04 1.16
N LYS A 80 -13.78 -8.69 2.38
CA LYS A 80 -13.65 -7.31 2.85
C LYS A 80 -12.26 -7.10 3.46
N LEU A 81 -11.60 -6.03 3.02
CA LEU A 81 -10.27 -5.64 3.47
C LEU A 81 -10.26 -4.17 3.90
N SER A 82 -9.60 -3.89 5.01
CA SER A 82 -9.27 -2.56 5.48
C SER A 82 -7.75 -2.44 5.53
N ILE A 83 -7.20 -1.48 4.80
CA ILE A 83 -5.79 -1.09 4.87
C ILE A 83 -5.70 0.20 5.65
N ALA A 84 -4.85 0.24 6.66
CA ALA A 84 -4.48 1.45 7.37
C ALA A 84 -2.96 1.61 7.37
N THR A 85 -2.44 2.81 7.51
CA THR A 85 -1.03 3.00 7.88
C THR A 85 -0.92 3.18 9.39
N GLN A 86 0.27 3.01 9.94
CA GLN A 86 0.55 3.33 11.34
C GLN A 86 1.48 4.55 11.40
N GLY A 87 0.88 5.73 11.24
CA GLY A 87 1.59 7.00 11.22
C GLY A 87 2.03 7.41 9.83
N HIS A 88 2.51 8.66 9.76
CA HIS A 88 2.89 9.32 8.51
C HIS A 88 3.97 8.56 7.75
N THR A 89 3.80 8.46 6.44
CA THR A 89 4.88 8.00 5.55
C THR A 89 5.88 9.13 5.39
N LYS A 90 6.99 9.09 6.12
CA LYS A 90 8.06 10.08 5.95
C LYS A 90 8.83 9.78 4.67
N VAL A 91 9.13 10.79 3.87
CA VAL A 91 9.98 10.64 2.70
C VAL A 91 11.22 11.51 2.91
N PHE A 92 12.38 10.87 2.99
CA PHE A 92 13.64 11.57 3.24
C PHE A 92 14.19 12.23 1.98
N LYS A 93 15.15 13.14 2.18
CA LYS A 93 15.84 13.88 1.11
C LYS A 93 16.40 12.94 0.04
N SER A 94 16.34 13.40 -1.20
CA SER A 94 16.97 12.74 -2.33
C SER A 94 18.34 13.38 -2.63
N PRO A 95 19.39 12.61 -3.00
CA PRO A 95 20.67 13.18 -3.38
C PRO A 95 20.59 14.00 -4.68
N SER A 96 19.56 13.76 -5.50
CA SER A 96 19.36 14.45 -6.77
C SER A 96 17.92 14.28 -7.28
N ALA A 97 17.49 15.15 -8.20
CA ALA A 97 16.12 15.17 -8.73
C ALA A 97 15.73 13.91 -9.54
N ASP A 98 16.72 13.17 -10.04
CA ASP A 98 16.57 11.94 -10.82
C ASP A 98 16.40 10.67 -9.95
N VAL A 99 16.76 10.74 -8.67
CA VAL A 99 16.56 9.63 -7.72
C VAL A 99 15.17 9.77 -7.10
N ILE A 100 14.19 9.09 -7.72
CA ILE A 100 12.78 9.16 -7.33
C ILE A 100 12.42 8.00 -6.40
N THR A 101 11.91 8.32 -5.21
CA THR A 101 11.25 7.36 -4.32
C THR A 101 9.81 7.12 -4.80
N ARG A 102 9.38 5.87 -4.88
CA ARG A 102 8.09 5.49 -5.48
C ARG A 102 7.23 4.64 -4.56
N GLN A 103 5.92 4.87 -4.60
CA GLN A 103 4.94 4.00 -3.97
C GLN A 103 3.79 3.71 -4.94
N ASN A 104 3.68 2.44 -5.34
CA ASN A 104 2.67 1.95 -6.27
C ASN A 104 1.75 0.98 -5.54
N LEU A 105 0.45 1.28 -5.56
CA LEU A 105 -0.60 0.43 -5.04
C LEU A 105 -1.52 -0.01 -6.20
N ASN A 106 -1.57 -1.32 -6.44
CA ASN A 106 -2.45 -1.93 -7.43
C ASN A 106 -3.48 -2.81 -6.73
N VAL A 107 -4.76 -2.47 -6.85
CA VAL A 107 -5.85 -3.18 -6.19
C VAL A 107 -6.82 -3.73 -7.23
N ASN A 108 -7.13 -5.02 -7.10
CA ASN A 108 -8.19 -5.68 -7.84
C ASN A 108 -9.30 -6.12 -6.86
N ILE A 109 -10.52 -5.66 -7.10
CA ILE A 109 -11.70 -5.92 -6.26
C ILE A 109 -12.72 -6.70 -7.10
N GLU A 110 -13.03 -7.93 -6.67
CA GLU A 110 -13.99 -8.81 -7.33
C GLU A 110 -15.45 -8.51 -6.94
N ASP A 111 -16.39 -9.32 -7.42
CA ASP A 111 -17.84 -9.11 -7.18
C ASP A 111 -18.18 -9.15 -5.69
N ASP A 112 -19.04 -8.23 -5.24
CA ASP A 112 -19.52 -8.13 -3.86
C ASP A 112 -18.39 -8.00 -2.80
N ALA A 113 -17.17 -7.73 -3.25
CA ALA A 113 -16.02 -7.46 -2.41
C ALA A 113 -15.93 -5.97 -2.06
N ALA A 114 -15.29 -5.66 -0.94
CA ALA A 114 -15.09 -4.28 -0.51
C ALA A 114 -13.66 -4.05 0.00
N MET A 115 -13.15 -2.86 -0.26
CA MET A 115 -11.88 -2.41 0.31
C MET A 115 -11.98 -0.99 0.85
N CYS A 116 -11.44 -0.76 2.04
CA CYS A 116 -11.26 0.55 2.63
C CYS A 116 -9.76 0.84 2.76
N LEU A 117 -9.30 1.98 2.24
CA LEU A 117 -7.94 2.47 2.40
C LEU A 117 -7.97 3.72 3.27
N LEU A 118 -7.29 3.65 4.42
CA LEU A 118 -7.18 4.72 5.42
C LEU A 118 -5.70 5.11 5.58
N PRO A 119 -5.10 5.80 4.60
CA PRO A 119 -3.71 6.21 4.67
C PRO A 119 -3.56 7.49 5.50
N ASP A 120 -2.58 7.50 6.38
CA ASP A 120 -2.05 8.71 6.99
C ASP A 120 -1.38 9.57 5.91
N PRO A 121 -1.29 10.90 6.12
CA PRO A 121 -0.61 11.78 5.18
C PRO A 121 0.86 11.41 4.98
N VAL A 122 1.37 11.70 3.79
CA VAL A 122 2.81 11.63 3.49
C VAL A 122 3.47 12.89 4.07
N GLN A 123 4.63 12.70 4.71
CA GLN A 123 5.44 13.76 5.30
C GLN A 123 6.78 13.88 4.53
N PRO A 124 6.83 14.67 3.45
CA PRO A 124 8.07 14.89 2.71
C PRO A 124 9.04 15.77 3.51
N PHE A 125 10.32 15.39 3.54
CA PHE A 125 11.41 16.22 4.04
C PHE A 125 11.92 17.13 2.91
N GLU A 126 12.71 18.14 3.27
CA GLU A 126 13.38 19.01 2.31
C GLU A 126 14.15 18.18 1.27
N ASP A 127 14.08 18.62 0.01
CA ASP A 127 14.70 17.98 -1.16
C ASP A 127 14.30 16.51 -1.40
N SER A 128 13.16 16.05 -0.85
CA SER A 128 12.61 14.74 -1.21
C SER A 128 12.00 14.76 -2.62
N VAL A 129 12.12 13.63 -3.32
CA VAL A 129 11.54 13.42 -4.66
C VAL A 129 10.69 12.17 -4.60
N TYR A 130 9.37 12.34 -4.70
CA TYR A 130 8.41 11.29 -4.42
C TYR A 130 7.32 11.21 -5.48
N ALA A 131 6.98 9.98 -5.88
CA ALA A 131 5.85 9.69 -6.75
C ALA A 131 4.97 8.58 -6.15
N GLN A 132 3.67 8.83 -6.11
CA GLN A 132 2.69 7.88 -5.61
C GLN A 132 1.62 7.59 -6.65
N THR A 133 1.36 6.31 -6.89
CA THR A 133 0.34 5.84 -7.82
C THR A 133 -0.59 4.86 -7.12
N GLN A 134 -1.89 5.07 -7.21
CA GLN A 134 -2.90 4.13 -6.69
C GLN A 134 -3.89 3.79 -7.80
N ILE A 135 -4.02 2.51 -8.12
CA ILE A 135 -4.91 2.02 -9.17
C ILE A 135 -5.87 1.01 -8.55
N PHE A 136 -7.16 1.31 -8.60
CA PHE A 136 -8.24 0.43 -8.16
C PHE A 136 -8.99 -0.07 -9.38
N ARG A 137 -9.04 -1.39 -9.56
CA ARG A 137 -9.81 -2.07 -10.61
C ARG A 137 -10.98 -2.79 -9.95
N LEU A 138 -12.19 -2.37 -10.27
CA LEU A 138 -13.42 -2.96 -9.74
C LEU A 138 -14.10 -3.77 -10.85
N LYS A 139 -14.58 -4.98 -10.53
CA LYS A 139 -15.29 -5.83 -11.49
C LYS A 139 -16.73 -5.35 -11.78
N LYS A 140 -17.33 -4.63 -10.83
CA LYS A 140 -18.62 -3.93 -10.92
C LYS A 140 -18.49 -2.56 -10.23
N PRO A 141 -19.35 -1.56 -10.52
CA PRO A 141 -19.37 -0.32 -9.74
C PRO A 141 -19.60 -0.67 -8.26
N GLY A 142 -18.54 -0.49 -7.47
CA GLY A 142 -18.48 -0.80 -6.05
C GLY A 142 -17.80 0.34 -5.29
N LEU A 143 -17.84 0.29 -3.97
CA LEU A 143 -17.31 1.36 -3.13
C LEU A 143 -15.85 1.09 -2.75
N ALA A 144 -14.93 1.85 -3.33
CA ALA A 144 -13.57 2.01 -2.82
C ALA A 144 -13.49 3.37 -2.11
N LEU A 145 -13.22 3.37 -0.80
CA LEU A 145 -13.03 4.60 -0.02
C LEU A 145 -11.53 4.80 0.23
N SER A 146 -10.99 5.94 -0.21
CA SER A 146 -9.67 6.44 0.17
C SER A 146 -9.83 7.77 0.92
N SER A 147 -9.50 7.83 2.21
CA SER A 147 -9.50 9.08 2.97
C SER A 147 -8.07 9.51 3.29
N GLY A 148 -7.49 10.42 2.51
CA GLY A 148 -6.14 10.92 2.76
C GLY A 148 -5.88 12.25 2.08
N LEU A 149 -6.39 13.34 2.65
CA LEU A 149 -5.97 14.71 2.31
C LEU A 149 -5.74 15.48 3.62
N GLY A 150 -4.55 15.31 4.20
CA GLY A 150 -4.09 16.08 5.35
C GLY A 150 -2.81 16.81 4.97
N ASP A 151 -2.94 18.07 4.59
CA ASP A 151 -1.81 18.97 4.36
C ASP A 151 -1.12 19.22 5.72
N SER A 152 0.04 18.60 5.94
CA SER A 152 0.77 18.69 7.22
C SER A 152 2.02 19.57 7.07
N ARG A 153 1.80 20.89 7.29
CA ARG A 153 2.75 22.02 7.40
C ARG A 153 3.58 22.37 6.15
N PRO A 154 3.63 23.66 5.75
CA PRO A 154 4.53 24.09 4.68
C PRO A 154 5.97 24.19 5.20
N CYS A 155 6.85 23.32 4.73
CA CYS A 155 8.29 23.51 4.81
C CYS A 155 8.86 23.65 3.39
N SER A 156 9.21 24.89 3.02
CA SER A 156 9.92 25.31 1.79
C SER A 156 9.30 24.95 0.42
N PRO A 157 9.10 25.91 -0.51
CA PRO A 157 8.33 25.72 -1.74
C PRO A 157 9.09 24.99 -2.89
N ARG A 158 10.03 24.08 -2.61
CA ARG A 158 10.89 23.46 -3.65
C ARG A 158 10.71 21.95 -3.87
N GLY A 159 9.60 21.35 -3.43
CA GLY A 159 9.25 19.96 -3.77
C GLY A 159 8.16 19.87 -4.84
N LYS A 160 8.41 19.18 -5.95
CA LYS A 160 7.37 18.84 -6.94
C LYS A 160 6.64 17.59 -6.43
N LEU A 161 5.41 17.75 -5.93
CA LEU A 161 4.54 16.64 -5.52
C LEU A 161 3.51 16.40 -6.62
N GLU A 162 3.65 15.32 -7.38
CA GLU A 162 2.62 14.87 -8.31
C GLU A 162 1.75 13.80 -7.64
N PHE A 163 0.48 14.14 -7.40
CA PHE A 163 -0.55 13.20 -6.96
C PHE A 163 -1.41 12.83 -8.17
N SER A 164 -1.43 11.56 -8.55
CA SER A 164 -2.41 11.06 -9.54
C SER A 164 -3.24 9.94 -8.92
N GLN A 165 -4.49 10.28 -8.58
CA GLN A 165 -5.57 9.33 -8.39
C GLN A 165 -6.38 9.29 -9.69
N MET A 166 -6.49 8.11 -10.30
CA MET A 166 -7.34 7.90 -11.46
C MET A 166 -8.28 6.74 -11.16
N VAL A 167 -9.55 7.05 -10.90
CA VAL A 167 -10.62 6.06 -10.72
C VAL A 167 -11.25 5.83 -12.09
N TRP A 168 -11.04 4.65 -12.66
CA TRP A 168 -11.74 4.22 -13.86
C TRP A 168 -12.96 3.39 -13.47
N ALA A 169 -14.14 3.93 -13.72
CA ALA A 169 -15.35 3.13 -13.82
C ALA A 169 -15.49 2.72 -15.29
N GLN A 170 -15.55 1.41 -15.56
CA GLN A 170 -16.02 0.88 -16.84
C GLN A 170 -17.55 0.78 -16.81
#